data_AF-A0A016XM61-F1
#
_entry.id   AF-A0A016XM61-F1
#
_cell.length_a   1.000
_cell.length_b   1.000
_cell.length_c   1.000
_cell.angle_alpha   90.00
_cell.angle_beta   90.00
_cell.angle_gamma   90.00
#
_symmetry.space_group_name_H-M   'P 1'
#
loop_
_entity.id
_entity.type
_entity.pdbx_description
1 polymer ?
#
loop_
_entity_poly.entity_id
_entity_poly.type
_entity_poly.pdbx_seq_one_letter_code
_entity_poly.pdbx_strand_id
1 'polypeptide(L)'
;MFQRAETDRQALLQALVLGVLLSLAALLAAWLTRDQAIFSLLPPGGAAPDMRPEQRFDLHVTFFTIWATIALVTPALCLFPFIRGSAVAWRYWLAFWTVSLLAFAIHFYWAVVLVFGNDWSRILDTPRVSAPRLDTVFAVWWVADVLLAWFHRSDALWVRTQRLLVHLLAFILFFMGAAREGELPLSRAIGYAMAAAVLVALLTWLWRLRPGARQR
;
A
#
# COMPACT_ATOMS: atom_id res chain seq x y z
N MET A 1 27.58 3.97 17.36
CA MET A 1 26.86 4.73 16.31
C MET A 1 26.94 4.06 14.94
N PHE A 2 28.12 3.64 14.48
CA PHE A 2 28.33 2.97 13.17
C PHE A 2 27.48 1.71 12.91
N GLN A 3 27.36 0.80 13.89
CA GLN A 3 26.59 -0.45 13.72
C GLN A 3 25.10 -0.22 13.48
N ARG A 4 24.53 0.89 13.99
CA ARG A 4 23.11 1.24 13.79
C ARG A 4 22.86 1.70 12.35
N ALA A 5 23.71 2.57 11.82
CA ALA A 5 23.60 3.08 10.46
C ALA A 5 23.67 1.95 9.42
N GLU A 6 24.53 0.95 9.63
CA GLU A 6 24.64 -0.21 8.74
C GLU A 6 23.34 -1.05 8.74
N THR A 7 22.76 -1.31 9.92
CA THR A 7 21.49 -2.07 10.00
C THR A 7 20.30 -1.31 9.39
N ASP A 8 20.26 0.02 9.55
CA ASP A 8 19.22 0.87 8.95
C ASP A 8 19.33 0.82 7.41
N ARG A 9 20.56 0.93 6.90
CA ARG A 9 20.87 0.82 5.47
C ARG A 9 20.49 -0.55 4.91
N GLN A 10 20.83 -1.64 5.61
CA GLN A 10 20.48 -2.99 5.17
C GLN A 10 18.98 -3.22 5.07
N ALA A 11 18.21 -2.80 6.08
CA ALA A 11 16.75 -2.91 6.05
C ALA A 11 16.14 -2.12 4.88
N LEU A 12 16.62 -0.88 4.66
CA LEU A 12 16.18 -0.06 3.54
C LEU A 12 16.56 -0.69 2.19
N LEU A 13 17.79 -1.18 2.03
CA LEU A 13 18.24 -1.84 0.80
C LEU A 13 17.41 -3.09 0.49
N GLN A 14 17.12 -3.92 1.50
CA GLN A 14 16.26 -5.09 1.33
C GLN A 14 14.85 -4.70 0.86
N ALA A 15 14.24 -3.71 1.51
CA ALA A 15 12.93 -3.21 1.10
C ALA A 15 12.99 -2.63 -0.32
N LEU A 16 14.01 -1.84 -0.66
CA LEU A 16 14.20 -1.24 -1.99
C LEU A 16 14.36 -2.31 -3.08
N VAL A 17 15.20 -3.32 -2.85
CA VAL A 17 15.38 -4.43 -3.79
C VAL A 17 14.05 -5.14 -4.01
N LEU A 18 13.33 -5.48 -2.93
CA LEU A 18 12.02 -6.09 -3.06
C LEU A 18 11.01 -5.19 -3.77
N GLY A 19 11.02 -3.88 -3.48
CA GLY A 19 10.17 -2.89 -4.14
C GLY A 19 10.43 -2.77 -5.64
N VAL A 20 11.71 -2.73 -6.04
CA VAL A 20 12.12 -2.74 -7.45
C VAL A 20 11.67 -4.05 -8.10
N LEU A 21 11.96 -5.20 -7.49
CA LEU A 21 11.57 -6.50 -8.05
C LEU A 21 10.05 -6.63 -8.23
N LEU A 22 9.26 -6.23 -7.23
CA LEU A 22 7.79 -6.28 -7.32
C LEU A 22 7.24 -5.28 -8.33
N SER A 23 7.83 -4.08 -8.44
CA SER A 23 7.41 -3.08 -9.43
C SER A 23 7.75 -3.54 -10.85
N LEU A 24 8.94 -4.09 -11.08
CA LEU A 24 9.33 -4.68 -12.36
C LEU A 24 8.46 -5.89 -12.71
N ALA A 25 8.17 -6.76 -11.74
CA ALA A 25 7.27 -7.89 -11.94
C ALA A 25 5.84 -7.43 -12.29
N ALA A 26 5.35 -6.36 -11.66
CA ALA A 26 4.05 -5.77 -11.99
C ALA A 26 4.01 -5.22 -13.43
N LEU A 27 5.03 -4.49 -13.85
CA LEU A 27 5.15 -3.97 -15.22
C LEU A 27 5.29 -5.09 -16.24
N LEU A 28 6.08 -6.12 -15.93
CA LEU A 28 6.24 -7.29 -16.79
C LEU A 28 4.91 -8.07 -16.91
N ALA A 29 4.20 -8.28 -15.81
CA ALA A 29 2.89 -8.92 -15.81
C ALA A 29 1.89 -8.12 -16.65
N ALA A 30 1.87 -6.79 -16.51
CA ALA A 30 1.03 -5.92 -17.33
C ALA A 30 1.36 -6.07 -18.82
N TRP A 31 2.65 -6.09 -19.17
CA TRP A 31 3.10 -6.25 -20.55
C TRP A 31 2.72 -7.62 -21.14
N LEU A 32 2.97 -8.71 -20.39
CA LEU A 32 2.66 -10.09 -20.82
C LEU A 32 1.15 -10.33 -20.98
N THR A 33 0.32 -9.56 -20.27
CA THR A 33 -1.13 -9.73 -20.28
C THR A 33 -1.87 -8.63 -21.06
N ARG A 34 -1.16 -7.70 -21.71
CA ARG A 34 -1.73 -6.51 -22.34
C ARG A 34 -2.77 -6.81 -23.43
N ASP A 35 -2.70 -7.98 -24.06
CA ASP A 35 -3.61 -8.41 -25.12
C ASP A 35 -4.75 -9.29 -24.59
N GLN A 36 -4.77 -9.56 -23.28
CA GLN A 36 -5.74 -10.44 -22.63
C GLN A 36 -6.83 -9.63 -21.92
N ALA A 37 -8.08 -10.12 -21.98
CA ALA A 37 -9.21 -9.51 -21.31
C ALA A 37 -9.32 -9.89 -19.81
N ILE A 38 -8.19 -9.87 -19.09
CA ILE A 38 -8.16 -10.23 -17.66
C ILE A 38 -8.90 -9.18 -16.83
N PHE A 39 -8.62 -7.90 -17.09
CA PHE A 39 -9.35 -6.78 -16.49
C PHE A 39 -10.39 -6.24 -17.47
N SER A 40 -11.56 -5.96 -16.93
CA SER A 40 -12.71 -5.53 -17.72
C SER A 40 -12.57 -4.06 -18.11
N LEU A 41 -12.87 -3.72 -19.37
CA LEU A 41 -13.01 -2.32 -19.80
C LEU A 41 -14.33 -1.70 -19.34
N LEU A 42 -15.29 -2.52 -18.92
CA LEU A 42 -16.50 -2.11 -18.20
C LEU A 42 -16.14 -2.03 -16.72
N PRO A 43 -16.47 -0.93 -16.03
CA PRO A 43 -16.24 -0.85 -14.60
C PRO A 43 -17.26 -1.73 -13.85
N PRO A 44 -16.97 -2.14 -12.60
CA PRO A 44 -17.90 -2.93 -11.81
C PRO A 44 -19.30 -2.29 -11.74
N GLY A 45 -20.33 -3.01 -12.19
CA GLY A 45 -21.71 -2.52 -12.20
C GLY A 45 -22.05 -1.49 -13.29
N GLY A 46 -21.10 -1.14 -14.16
CA GLY A 46 -21.31 -0.21 -15.27
C GLY A 46 -21.96 -0.86 -16.49
N ALA A 47 -22.77 -0.08 -17.22
CA ALA A 47 -23.40 -0.51 -18.47
C ALA A 47 -22.61 -0.15 -19.74
N ALA A 48 -21.61 0.74 -19.62
CA ALA A 48 -20.79 1.23 -20.73
C ALA A 48 -19.30 1.23 -20.35
N PRO A 49 -18.38 0.98 -21.31
CA PRO A 49 -16.95 0.96 -21.03
C PRO A 49 -16.46 2.32 -20.54
N ASP A 50 -15.75 2.34 -19.41
CA ASP A 50 -15.08 3.53 -18.91
C ASP A 50 -13.63 3.62 -19.39
N MET A 51 -13.14 2.59 -20.08
CA MET A 51 -11.80 2.48 -20.65
C MET A 51 -11.86 2.11 -22.13
N ARG A 52 -10.94 2.65 -22.92
CA ARG A 52 -10.81 2.30 -24.34
C ARG A 52 -9.86 1.09 -24.54
N PRO A 53 -9.99 0.30 -25.62
CA PRO A 53 -9.11 -0.83 -25.88
C PRO A 53 -7.62 -0.49 -25.87
N GLU A 54 -7.25 0.69 -26.38
CA GLU A 54 -5.87 1.18 -26.39
C GLU A 54 -5.30 1.47 -24.99
N GLN A 55 -6.16 1.66 -23.98
CA GLN A 55 -5.77 1.91 -22.59
C GLN A 55 -5.60 0.62 -21.77
N ARG A 56 -5.78 -0.57 -22.39
CA ARG A 56 -5.74 -1.85 -21.69
C ARG A 56 -4.42 -2.08 -20.98
N PHE A 57 -3.29 -1.79 -21.62
CA PHE A 57 -1.99 -1.90 -20.97
C PHE A 57 -1.90 -1.03 -19.72
N ASP A 58 -2.31 0.24 -19.81
CA ASP A 58 -2.27 1.16 -18.68
C ASP A 58 -3.18 0.71 -17.54
N LEU A 59 -4.37 0.19 -17.87
CA LEU A 59 -5.26 -0.42 -16.91
C LEU A 59 -4.58 -1.59 -16.18
N HIS A 60 -3.92 -2.50 -16.91
CA HIS A 60 -3.20 -3.61 -16.30
C HIS A 60 -2.08 -3.12 -15.38
N VAL A 61 -1.33 -2.09 -15.80
CA VAL A 61 -0.29 -1.49 -14.95
C VAL A 61 -0.89 -0.97 -13.64
N THR A 62 -2.02 -0.27 -13.67
CA THR A 62 -2.66 0.23 -12.44
C THR A 62 -3.02 -0.91 -11.47
N PHE A 63 -3.61 -2.01 -11.95
CA PHE A 63 -3.96 -3.15 -11.10
C PHE A 63 -2.74 -3.89 -10.55
N PHE A 64 -1.72 -4.17 -11.36
CA PHE A 64 -0.55 -4.90 -10.87
C PHE A 64 0.32 -4.05 -9.93
N THR A 65 0.42 -2.74 -10.16
CA THR A 65 1.19 -1.84 -9.27
C THR A 65 0.49 -1.62 -7.92
N ILE A 66 -0.84 -1.61 -7.86
CA ILE A 66 -1.54 -1.60 -6.57
C ILE A 66 -1.37 -2.92 -5.82
N TRP A 67 -1.36 -4.07 -6.50
CA TRP A 67 -1.06 -5.35 -5.86
C TRP A 67 0.37 -5.39 -5.30
N ALA A 68 1.36 -4.88 -6.04
CA ALA A 68 2.72 -4.72 -5.54
C ALA A 68 2.79 -3.81 -4.30
N THR A 69 2.05 -2.70 -4.31
CA THR A 69 1.92 -1.79 -3.17
C THR A 69 1.35 -2.51 -1.94
N ILE A 70 0.26 -3.28 -2.11
CA ILE A 70 -0.36 -4.04 -1.02
C ILE A 70 0.60 -5.08 -0.43
N ALA A 71 1.32 -5.79 -1.29
CA ALA A 71 2.32 -6.76 -0.86
C ALA A 71 3.43 -6.11 0.00
N LEU A 72 3.86 -4.90 -0.36
CA LEU A 72 4.89 -4.14 0.38
C LEU A 72 4.36 -3.47 1.64
N VAL A 73 3.13 -2.93 1.62
CA VAL A 73 2.55 -2.22 2.76
C VAL A 73 2.09 -3.18 3.86
N THR A 74 1.74 -4.42 3.51
CA THR A 74 1.31 -5.44 4.48
C THR A 74 2.35 -5.67 5.59
N PRO A 75 3.65 -5.94 5.31
CA PRO A 75 4.68 -6.00 6.35
C PRO A 75 4.77 -4.74 7.21
N ALA A 76 4.63 -3.54 6.63
CA ALA A 76 4.65 -2.30 7.40
C ALA A 76 3.47 -2.24 8.39
N LEU A 77 2.25 -2.54 7.94
CA LEU A 77 1.07 -2.58 8.79
C LEU A 77 1.18 -3.64 9.89
N CYS A 78 1.72 -4.82 9.58
CA CYS A 78 1.97 -5.88 10.56
C CYS A 78 3.03 -5.48 11.62
N LEU A 79 4.05 -4.72 11.24
CA LEU A 79 5.12 -4.28 12.14
C LEU A 79 4.72 -3.08 13.00
N PHE A 80 3.74 -2.28 12.55
CA PHE A 80 3.33 -1.02 13.18
C PHE A 80 3.07 -1.14 14.71
N PRO A 81 2.36 -2.16 15.24
CA PRO A 81 2.13 -2.28 16.68
C PRO A 81 3.41 -2.45 17.52
N PHE A 82 4.50 -2.94 16.90
CA PHE A 82 5.74 -3.31 17.58
C PHE A 82 6.81 -2.21 17.55
N ILE A 83 6.62 -1.12 16.78
CA ILE A 83 7.67 -0.13 16.48
C ILE A 83 8.21 0.61 17.72
N ARG A 84 7.43 0.67 18.80
CA ARG A 84 7.83 1.32 20.07
C ARG A 84 8.68 0.41 20.96
N GLY A 85 8.50 -0.91 20.86
CA GLY A 85 9.18 -1.89 21.69
C GLY A 85 10.37 -2.57 21.02
N SER A 86 10.59 -2.35 19.72
CA SER A 86 11.65 -3.02 18.97
C SER A 86 12.28 -2.09 17.93
N ALA A 87 13.60 -1.88 18.06
CA ALA A 87 14.39 -1.15 17.07
C ALA A 87 14.38 -1.87 15.71
N VAL A 88 14.37 -3.20 15.70
CA VAL A 88 14.24 -4.00 14.47
C VAL A 88 12.90 -3.72 13.80
N ALA A 89 11.80 -3.76 14.56
CA ALA A 89 10.46 -3.49 14.01
C ALA A 89 10.37 -2.08 13.44
N TRP A 90 10.91 -1.07 14.13
CA TRP A 90 10.97 0.31 13.63
C TRP A 90 11.68 0.42 12.27
N ARG A 91 12.84 -0.24 12.11
CA ARG A 91 13.63 -0.16 10.88
C ARG A 91 12.91 -0.76 9.69
N TYR A 92 12.43 -1.99 9.86
CA TYR A 92 11.70 -2.68 8.79
C TYR A 92 10.36 -2.00 8.50
N TRP A 93 9.64 -1.54 9.53
CA TRP A 93 8.44 -0.74 9.35
C TRP A 93 8.72 0.48 8.47
N LEU A 94 9.72 1.31 8.82
CA LEU A 94 10.04 2.52 8.06
C LEU A 94 10.47 2.20 6.62
N ALA A 95 11.28 1.16 6.44
CA ALA A 95 11.73 0.72 5.13
C ALA A 95 10.55 0.27 4.24
N PHE A 96 9.72 -0.65 4.72
CA PHE A 96 8.55 -1.13 3.98
C PHE A 96 7.51 -0.03 3.75
N TRP A 97 7.27 0.84 4.74
CA TRP A 97 6.34 1.97 4.65
C TRP A 97 6.79 3.02 3.61
N THR A 98 8.11 3.25 3.52
CA THR A 98 8.68 4.16 2.52
C THR A 98 8.61 3.55 1.12
N VAL A 99 8.99 2.28 0.97
CA VAL A 99 9.05 1.64 -0.35
C VAL A 99 7.65 1.35 -0.90
N SER A 100 6.67 1.02 -0.05
CA SER A 100 5.28 0.90 -0.49
C SER A 100 4.70 2.25 -0.94
N LEU A 101 5.06 3.37 -0.30
CA LEU A 101 4.71 4.70 -0.80
C LEU A 101 5.29 4.95 -2.22
N LEU A 102 6.53 4.53 -2.49
CA LEU A 102 7.12 4.68 -3.82
C LEU A 102 6.39 3.83 -4.87
N ALA A 103 6.05 2.57 -4.54
CA ALA A 103 5.25 1.72 -5.41
C ALA A 103 3.84 2.29 -5.64
N PHE A 104 3.23 2.84 -4.58
CA PHE A 104 1.94 3.52 -4.66
C PHE A 104 2.02 4.78 -5.53
N ALA A 105 3.12 5.53 -5.49
CA ALA A 105 3.31 6.70 -6.34
C ALA A 105 3.34 6.32 -7.83
N ILE A 106 3.95 5.17 -8.18
CA ILE A 106 3.90 4.64 -9.56
C ILE A 106 2.45 4.31 -9.94
N HIS A 107 1.72 3.61 -9.07
CA HIS A 107 0.31 3.30 -9.27
C HIS A 107 -0.53 4.57 -9.47
N PHE A 108 -0.39 5.54 -8.57
CA PHE A 108 -1.15 6.79 -8.57
C PHE A 108 -0.84 7.64 -9.80
N TYR A 109 0.43 7.75 -10.20
CA TYR A 109 0.84 8.40 -11.45
C TYR A 109 0.18 7.73 -12.65
N TRP A 110 0.24 6.40 -12.74
CA TRP A 110 -0.33 5.68 -13.87
C TRP A 110 -1.85 5.86 -13.96
N ALA A 111 -2.54 5.75 -12.82
CA ALA A 111 -3.98 5.94 -12.75
C ALA A 111 -4.37 7.37 -13.15
N VAL A 112 -3.86 8.38 -12.44
CA VAL A 112 -4.30 9.77 -12.61
C VAL A 112 -3.83 10.35 -13.94
N VAL A 113 -2.56 10.15 -14.29
CA VAL A 113 -1.93 10.79 -15.46
C VAL A 113 -2.13 9.97 -16.72
N LEU A 114 -1.79 8.68 -16.71
CA LEU A 114 -1.76 7.89 -17.95
C LEU A 114 -3.14 7.31 -18.33
N VAL A 115 -3.90 6.79 -17.36
CA VAL A 115 -5.24 6.23 -17.62
C VAL A 115 -6.29 7.33 -17.77
N PHE A 116 -6.29 8.29 -16.86
CA PHE A 116 -7.32 9.35 -16.82
C PHE A 116 -6.87 10.67 -17.44
N GLY A 117 -5.61 10.85 -17.84
CA GLY A 117 -5.18 12.08 -18.53
C GLY A 117 -5.29 13.34 -17.68
N ASN A 118 -5.27 13.23 -16.35
CA ASN A 118 -5.61 14.28 -15.38
C ASN A 118 -7.07 14.79 -15.46
N ASP A 119 -7.98 14.05 -16.08
CA ASP A 119 -9.41 14.34 -16.12
C ASP A 119 -10.07 13.96 -14.77
N TRP A 120 -10.07 14.91 -13.83
CA TRP A 120 -10.65 14.71 -12.50
C TRP A 120 -12.16 14.52 -12.52
N SER A 121 -12.89 15.07 -13.49
CA SER A 121 -14.32 14.77 -13.64
C SER A 121 -14.52 13.28 -13.89
N ARG A 122 -13.78 12.71 -14.85
CA ARG A 122 -13.86 11.27 -15.16
C ARG A 122 -13.42 10.40 -13.98
N ILE A 123 -12.39 10.79 -13.24
CA ILE A 123 -11.93 10.08 -12.03
C ILE A 123 -13.01 10.07 -10.94
N LEU A 124 -13.70 11.20 -10.75
CA LEU A 124 -14.70 11.36 -9.68
C LEU A 124 -16.02 10.65 -10.00
N ASP A 125 -16.34 10.46 -11.27
CA ASP A 125 -17.62 9.93 -11.73
C ASP A 125 -17.57 8.45 -12.16
N THR A 126 -16.37 7.84 -12.22
CA THR A 126 -16.25 6.39 -12.54
C THR A 126 -16.45 5.51 -11.30
N PRO A 127 -17.26 4.44 -11.37
CA PRO A 127 -17.39 3.48 -10.27
C PRO A 127 -16.16 2.57 -10.10
N ARG A 128 -15.17 2.66 -11.01
CA ARG A 128 -13.90 1.92 -10.89
C ARG A 128 -13.01 2.46 -9.78
N VAL A 129 -13.14 3.75 -9.42
CA VAL A 129 -12.29 4.38 -8.42
C VAL A 129 -13.05 4.53 -7.11
N SER A 130 -12.54 3.84 -6.11
CA SER A 130 -13.04 3.74 -4.74
C SER A 130 -13.57 5.02 -4.11
N ALA A 131 -12.58 5.84 -3.79
CA ALA A 131 -12.71 7.05 -3.03
C ALA A 131 -11.61 8.02 -3.51
N PRO A 132 -11.64 8.50 -4.76
CA PRO A 132 -10.53 9.22 -5.39
C PRO A 132 -10.05 10.45 -4.59
N ARG A 133 -10.98 11.16 -3.95
CA ARG A 133 -10.66 12.29 -3.06
C ARG A 133 -9.88 11.82 -1.84
N LEU A 134 -10.33 10.74 -1.22
CA LEU A 134 -9.71 10.18 -0.02
C LEU A 134 -8.34 9.56 -0.34
N ASP A 135 -8.20 8.89 -1.48
CA ASP A 135 -6.93 8.35 -1.96
C ASP A 135 -5.89 9.45 -2.18
N THR A 136 -6.31 10.59 -2.75
CA THR A 136 -5.44 11.75 -2.96
C THR A 136 -5.00 12.38 -1.64
N VAL A 137 -5.93 12.58 -0.71
CA VAL A 137 -5.63 13.09 0.64
C VAL A 137 -4.69 12.12 1.37
N PHE A 138 -4.96 10.82 1.27
CA PHE A 138 -4.12 9.77 1.84
C PHE A 138 -2.71 9.79 1.25
N ALA A 139 -2.55 9.93 -0.07
CA ALA A 139 -1.25 9.99 -0.72
C ALA A 139 -0.37 11.12 -0.14
N VAL A 140 -0.93 12.32 -0.04
CA VAL A 140 -0.23 13.49 0.51
C VAL A 140 0.08 13.30 2.00
N TRP A 141 -0.88 12.80 2.77
CA TRP A 141 -0.69 12.54 4.20
C TRP A 141 0.37 11.45 4.45
N TRP A 142 0.41 10.41 3.61
CA TRP A 142 1.41 9.36 3.69
C TRP A 142 2.82 9.89 3.42
N VAL A 143 2.99 10.74 2.40
CA VAL A 143 4.27 11.45 2.17
C VAL A 143 4.69 12.21 3.43
N ALA A 144 3.78 12.98 4.03
CA ALA A 144 4.07 13.73 5.25
C ALA A 144 4.47 12.81 6.43
N ASP A 145 3.80 11.67 6.62
CA ASP A 145 4.16 10.71 7.68
C ASP A 145 5.53 10.06 7.45
N VAL A 146 5.86 9.70 6.20
CA VAL A 146 7.17 9.16 5.84
C VAL A 146 8.27 10.19 6.12
N LEU A 147 8.09 11.45 5.68
CA LEU A 147 9.03 12.53 5.97
C LEU A 147 9.18 12.72 7.49
N LEU A 148 8.07 12.76 8.22
CA LEU A 148 8.10 12.87 9.67
C LEU A 148 8.84 11.69 10.32
N ALA A 149 8.66 10.47 9.82
CA ALA A 149 9.32 9.28 10.35
C ALA A 149 10.84 9.27 10.11
N TRP A 150 11.30 9.80 8.98
CA TRP A 150 12.72 9.93 8.66
C TRP A 150 13.40 11.06 9.42
N PHE A 151 12.77 12.23 9.50
CA PHE A 151 13.40 13.44 10.02
C PHE A 151 13.10 13.71 11.50
N HIS A 152 12.01 13.16 12.04
CA HIS A 152 11.56 13.51 13.38
C HIS A 152 11.02 12.31 14.16
N ARG A 153 11.89 11.70 14.96
CA ARG A 153 11.49 10.66 15.92
C ARG A 153 10.97 11.31 17.19
N SER A 154 9.69 11.63 17.22
CA SER A 154 9.02 12.20 18.38
C SER A 154 7.96 11.28 18.96
N ASP A 155 7.92 11.28 20.29
CA ASP A 155 6.93 10.58 21.10
C ASP A 155 5.72 11.46 21.46
N ALA A 156 5.63 12.67 20.87
CA ALA A 156 4.50 13.57 21.05
C ALA A 156 3.19 12.90 20.64
N LEU A 157 2.12 13.18 21.40
CA LEU A 157 0.81 12.57 21.20
C LEU A 157 0.28 12.81 19.78
N TRP A 158 0.44 14.02 19.23
CA TRP A 158 -0.04 14.35 17.89
C TRP A 158 0.64 13.52 16.78
N VAL A 159 1.95 13.24 16.91
CA VAL A 159 2.71 12.39 15.97
C VAL A 159 2.17 10.97 16.01
N ARG A 160 1.91 10.44 17.21
CA ARG A 160 1.36 9.10 17.40
C ARG A 160 -0.05 8.98 16.84
N THR A 161 -0.89 9.98 17.12
CA THR A 161 -2.27 10.01 16.63
C THR A 161 -2.30 10.09 15.11
N GLN A 162 -1.58 11.01 14.48
CA GLN A 162 -1.59 11.10 13.02
C GLN A 162 -1.07 9.80 12.39
N ARG A 163 0.02 9.22 12.94
CA ARG A 163 0.59 7.99 12.41
C ARG A 163 -0.38 6.82 12.53
N LEU A 164 -1.08 6.69 13.66
CA LEU A 164 -2.14 5.70 13.80
C LEU A 164 -3.23 5.91 12.74
N LEU A 165 -3.70 7.15 12.56
CA LEU A 165 -4.77 7.46 11.61
C LEU A 165 -4.37 7.18 10.16
N VAL A 166 -3.15 7.53 9.73
CA VAL A 166 -2.70 7.24 8.35
C VAL A 166 -2.54 5.74 8.11
N HIS A 167 -2.14 4.95 9.12
CA HIS A 167 -2.07 3.48 9.01
C HIS A 167 -3.46 2.85 8.96
N LEU A 168 -4.40 3.34 9.77
CA LEU A 168 -5.80 2.91 9.71
C LEU A 168 -6.41 3.24 8.36
N LEU A 169 -6.16 4.45 7.85
CA LEU A 169 -6.65 4.87 6.54
C LEU A 169 -6.05 4.02 5.41
N ALA A 170 -4.73 3.79 5.43
CA ALA A 170 -4.07 2.89 4.49
C ALA A 170 -4.69 1.49 4.50
N PHE A 171 -4.86 0.92 5.70
CA PHE A 171 -5.47 -0.38 5.86
C PHE A 171 -6.87 -0.42 5.24
N ILE A 172 -7.73 0.56 5.56
CA ILE A 172 -9.10 0.63 5.06
C ILE A 172 -9.11 0.78 3.54
N LEU A 173 -8.36 1.72 2.98
CA LEU A 173 -8.34 1.98 1.53
C LEU A 173 -7.84 0.77 0.74
N PHE A 174 -6.71 0.19 1.14
CA PHE A 174 -6.17 -0.99 0.45
C PHE A 174 -7.06 -2.22 0.63
N PHE A 175 -7.64 -2.42 1.83
CA PHE A 175 -8.54 -3.54 2.07
C PHE A 175 -9.82 -3.40 1.25
N MET A 176 -10.48 -2.24 1.29
CA MET A 176 -11.72 -2.01 0.54
C MET A 176 -11.48 -2.11 -0.97
N GLY A 177 -10.44 -1.43 -1.47
CA GLY A 177 -10.06 -1.45 -2.88
C GLY A 177 -9.77 -2.87 -3.40
N ALA A 178 -9.04 -3.69 -2.64
CA ALA A 178 -8.67 -5.03 -3.07
C ALA A 178 -9.74 -6.09 -2.75
N ALA A 179 -10.22 -6.16 -1.51
CA ALA A 179 -11.10 -7.22 -1.00
C ALA A 179 -12.56 -7.05 -1.43
N ARG A 180 -13.06 -5.82 -1.48
CA ARG A 180 -14.46 -5.52 -1.80
C ARG A 180 -14.65 -5.11 -3.25
N GLU A 181 -13.79 -4.24 -3.76
CA GLU A 181 -13.92 -3.64 -5.10
C GLU A 181 -13.07 -4.35 -6.16
N GLY A 182 -12.19 -5.28 -5.76
CA GLY A 182 -11.37 -6.05 -6.68
C GLY A 182 -12.20 -6.83 -7.70
N GLU A 183 -11.92 -6.60 -8.98
CA GLU A 183 -12.59 -7.28 -10.10
C GLU A 183 -12.33 -8.79 -10.10
N LEU A 184 -11.10 -9.18 -9.77
CA LEU A 184 -10.66 -10.57 -9.81
C LEU A 184 -10.74 -11.24 -8.44
N PRO A 185 -11.04 -12.55 -8.38
CA PRO A 185 -10.91 -13.34 -7.15
C PRO A 185 -9.52 -13.23 -6.51
N LEU A 186 -8.47 -13.13 -7.33
CA LEU A 186 -7.10 -12.94 -6.86
C LEU A 186 -6.90 -11.61 -6.13
N SER A 187 -7.45 -10.51 -6.65
CA SER A 187 -7.40 -9.20 -5.98
C SER A 187 -8.06 -9.28 -4.61
N ARG A 188 -9.21 -9.98 -4.54
CA ARG A 188 -9.93 -10.16 -3.28
C ARG A 188 -9.14 -10.98 -2.28
N ALA A 189 -8.55 -12.08 -2.75
CA ALA A 189 -7.67 -12.93 -1.94
C ALA A 189 -6.48 -12.15 -1.36
N ILE A 190 -5.84 -11.28 -2.16
CA ILE A 190 -4.76 -10.39 -1.69
C ILE A 190 -5.24 -9.48 -0.56
N GLY A 191 -6.40 -8.84 -0.72
CA GLY A 191 -6.99 -7.97 0.30
C GLY A 191 -7.31 -8.71 1.61
N TYR A 192 -7.94 -9.89 1.53
CA TYR A 192 -8.22 -10.72 2.71
C TYR A 192 -6.94 -11.27 3.36
N ALA A 193 -5.93 -11.63 2.59
CA ALA A 193 -4.65 -12.08 3.11
C ALA A 193 -3.94 -10.96 3.91
N MET A 194 -3.94 -9.73 3.40
CA MET A 194 -3.46 -8.56 4.15
C MET A 194 -4.23 -8.39 5.46
N ALA A 195 -5.57 -8.44 5.42
CA ALA A 195 -6.40 -8.30 6.61
C ALA A 195 -6.10 -9.37 7.67
N ALA A 196 -5.98 -10.63 7.25
CA ALA A 196 -5.62 -11.73 8.13
C ALA A 196 -4.23 -11.53 8.75
N ALA A 197 -3.23 -11.13 7.96
CA ALA A 197 -1.87 -10.88 8.44
C ALA A 197 -1.83 -9.75 9.48
N VAL A 198 -2.50 -8.62 9.21
CA VAL A 198 -2.59 -7.48 10.14
C VAL A 198 -3.32 -7.88 11.42
N LEU A 199 -4.42 -8.64 11.32
CA LEU A 199 -5.15 -9.13 12.49
C LEU A 199 -4.28 -10.04 13.36
N VAL A 200 -3.55 -10.99 12.77
CA VAL A 200 -2.63 -11.87 13.50
C VAL A 200 -1.54 -11.05 14.21
N ALA A 201 -0.99 -10.04 13.55
CA ALA A 201 0.01 -9.15 14.15
C ALA A 201 -0.56 -8.36 15.34
N LEU A 202 -1.78 -7.81 15.22
CA LEU A 202 -2.47 -7.10 16.30
C LEU A 202 -2.78 -8.01 17.48
N LEU A 203 -3.30 -9.22 17.23
CA LEU A 203 -3.57 -10.21 18.28
C LEU A 203 -2.29 -10.63 19.01
N THR A 204 -1.20 -10.83 18.27
CA THR A 204 0.12 -11.14 18.84
C THR A 204 0.62 -10.00 19.72
N TRP A 205 0.45 -8.76 19.28
CA TRP A 205 0.81 -7.58 20.06
C TRP A 205 -0.02 -7.48 21.35
N LEU A 206 -1.34 -7.59 21.26
CA LEU A 206 -2.25 -7.55 22.41
C LEU A 206 -1.94 -8.65 23.42
N TRP A 207 -1.60 -9.86 22.96
CA TRP A 207 -1.22 -10.97 23.82
C TRP A 207 0.06 -10.65 24.62
N ARG A 208 1.06 -10.01 23.97
CA ARG A 208 2.31 -9.57 24.64
C ARG A 208 2.11 -8.43 25.65
N LEU A 209 0.99 -7.71 25.60
CA LEU A 209 0.66 -6.68 26.58
C LEU A 209 0.09 -7.25 27.90
N ARG A 210 -0.34 -8.52 27.92
CA ARG A 210 -0.96 -9.11 29.13
C ARG A 210 0.06 -9.19 30.29
N PRO A 211 -0.31 -8.72 31.50
CA PRO A 211 0.50 -8.91 32.71
C PRO A 211 0.67 -10.42 32.96
N GLY A 212 1.91 -10.92 32.91
CA GLY A 212 2.24 -12.35 33.07
C GLY A 212 2.97 -12.98 31.88
N ALA A 213 2.87 -12.41 30.68
CA ALA A 213 3.61 -12.90 29.50
C ALA A 213 5.12 -12.60 29.53
N ARG A 214 5.59 -11.74 30.46
CA ARG A 214 7.01 -11.34 30.59
C ARG A 214 7.81 -12.17 31.61
N GLN A 215 7.19 -13.14 32.28
CA GLN A 215 7.82 -13.94 33.34
C GLN A 215 8.21 -15.37 32.90
N ARG A 216 8.05 -15.71 31.61
CA ARG A 216 8.50 -16.97 31.01
C ARG A 216 9.47 -16.66 29.88
#